data_AF-A0A1A8FEI9-F1
#
_entry.id   AF-A0A1A8FEI9-F1
#
_cell.length_a   1.000
_cell.length_b   1.000
_cell.length_c   1.000
_cell.angle_alpha   90.00
_cell.angle_beta   90.00
_cell.angle_gamma   90.00
#
_symmetry.space_group_name_H-M   'P 1'
#
loop_
_entity.id
_entity.type
_entity.pdbx_description
1 polymer ?
#
loop_
_entity_poly.entity_id
_entity_poly.type
_entity_poly.pdbx_seq_one_letter_code
_entity_poly.pdbx_strand_id
1 'polypeptide(L)'
;ITLALRRSKKFLTLEDQTKVQESTLKATTYLQSQLTEIHHTYAMALTAYCLAACLPQEADRRSAWKKLQSKAITGENHCYMWTENPSPENKKKSDAITVETTAYALLTAVELEEYEWAEKIACWLTTQENYHGGYKSTQDTVMALEALSEYELKQSSTSDANMKATLRVPGKSE
;
A
#
# COMPACT_ATOMS: atom_id res chain seq x y z
N ILE A 1 1.89 -15.15 -2.87
CA ILE A 1 2.92 -16.16 -3.26
C ILE A 1 4.02 -15.52 -4.12
N THR A 2 3.70 -14.97 -5.28
CA THR A 2 4.71 -14.36 -6.19
C THR A 2 5.59 -13.31 -5.52
N LEU A 3 5.01 -12.43 -4.71
CA LEU A 3 5.76 -11.45 -3.91
C LEU A 3 6.76 -12.11 -2.94
N ALA A 4 6.38 -13.21 -2.29
CA ALA A 4 7.26 -13.94 -1.38
C ALA A 4 8.44 -14.56 -2.16
N LEU A 5 8.17 -15.16 -3.32
CA LEU A 5 9.21 -15.71 -4.20
C LEU A 5 10.18 -14.62 -4.68
N ARG A 6 9.68 -13.43 -5.02
CA ARG A 6 10.51 -12.27 -5.35
C ARG A 6 11.41 -11.88 -4.18
N ARG A 7 10.84 -11.73 -2.97
CA ARG A 7 11.58 -11.32 -1.76
C ARG A 7 12.66 -12.35 -1.37
N SER A 8 12.36 -13.64 -1.51
CA SER A 8 13.30 -14.71 -1.17
C SER A 8 14.36 -14.98 -2.24
N LYS A 9 14.16 -14.54 -3.49
CA LYS A 9 15.04 -14.86 -4.64
C LYS A 9 16.53 -14.66 -4.36
N LYS A 10 16.90 -13.58 -3.66
CA LYS A 10 18.30 -13.24 -3.34
C LYS A 10 19.01 -14.25 -2.44
N PHE A 11 18.27 -15.13 -1.79
CA PHE A 11 18.80 -16.16 -0.87
C PHE A 11 18.82 -17.56 -1.49
N LEU A 12 18.43 -17.71 -2.75
CA LEU A 12 18.33 -19.00 -3.44
C LEU A 12 19.59 -19.31 -4.26
N THR A 13 19.79 -20.60 -4.54
CA THR A 13 20.81 -21.08 -5.49
C THR A 13 20.54 -20.54 -6.90
N LEU A 14 21.56 -20.50 -7.76
CA LEU A 14 21.40 -20.02 -9.15
C LEU A 14 20.33 -20.82 -9.92
N GLU A 15 20.31 -22.14 -9.74
CA GLU A 15 19.32 -23.01 -10.38
C GLU A 15 17.89 -22.66 -9.92
N ASP A 16 17.69 -22.48 -8.61
CA ASP A 16 16.38 -22.14 -8.07
C ASP A 16 15.95 -20.72 -8.42
N GLN A 17 16.91 -19.78 -8.59
CA GLN A 17 16.61 -18.43 -9.07
C GLN A 17 16.01 -18.45 -10.48
N THR A 18 16.53 -19.29 -11.38
CA THR A 18 15.97 -19.47 -12.72
C THR A 18 14.55 -20.04 -12.66
N LYS A 19 14.31 -21.09 -11.85
CA LYS A 19 12.97 -21.65 -11.64
C LYS A 19 11.99 -20.62 -11.07
N VAL A 20 12.44 -19.82 -10.11
CA VAL A 20 11.63 -18.72 -9.53
C VAL A 20 11.31 -17.65 -10.57
N GLN A 21 12.25 -17.30 -11.45
CA GLN A 21 12.00 -16.35 -12.54
C GLN A 21 10.93 -16.88 -13.51
N GLU A 22 11.02 -18.14 -13.93
CA GLU A 22 10.02 -18.75 -14.81
C GLU A 22 8.64 -18.81 -14.16
N SER A 23 8.58 -19.21 -12.88
CA SER A 23 7.33 -19.24 -12.11
C SER A 23 6.73 -17.84 -11.95
N THR A 24 7.58 -16.85 -11.66
CA THR A 24 7.17 -15.44 -11.55
C THR A 24 6.59 -14.94 -12.87
N LEU A 25 7.25 -15.22 -13.99
CA LEU A 25 6.78 -14.83 -15.32
C LEU A 25 5.40 -15.43 -15.64
N LYS A 26 5.20 -16.72 -15.36
CA LYS A 26 3.89 -17.38 -15.55
C LYS A 26 2.81 -16.71 -14.70
N ALA A 27 3.12 -16.41 -13.44
CA ALA A 27 2.18 -15.76 -12.53
C ALA A 27 1.84 -14.33 -12.94
N THR A 28 2.83 -13.52 -13.35
CA THR A 28 2.59 -12.15 -13.81
C THR A 28 1.78 -12.12 -15.10
N THR A 29 2.06 -13.02 -16.05
CA THR A 29 1.27 -13.15 -17.29
C THR A 29 -0.19 -13.50 -16.99
N TYR A 30 -0.44 -14.42 -16.05
CA TYR A 30 -1.80 -14.75 -15.61
C TYR A 30 -2.47 -13.53 -14.98
N LEU A 31 -1.81 -12.84 -14.04
CA LEU A 31 -2.38 -11.65 -13.40
C LEU A 31 -2.69 -10.53 -14.39
N GLN A 32 -1.84 -10.32 -15.40
CA GLN A 32 -2.06 -9.37 -16.49
C GLN A 32 -3.30 -9.73 -17.32
N SER A 33 -3.54 -11.01 -17.61
CA SER A 33 -4.71 -11.44 -18.39
C SER A 33 -6.03 -11.32 -17.61
N GLN A 34 -5.98 -11.34 -16.27
CA GLN A 34 -7.15 -11.22 -15.41
C GLN A 34 -7.47 -9.78 -15.01
N LEU A 35 -6.72 -8.78 -15.50
CA LEU A 35 -6.90 -7.40 -15.07
C LEU A 35 -8.30 -6.85 -15.34
N THR A 36 -9.03 -7.31 -16.36
CA THR A 36 -10.42 -6.89 -16.61
C THR A 36 -11.40 -7.48 -15.60
N GLU A 37 -11.21 -8.75 -15.26
CA GLU A 37 -12.11 -9.56 -14.43
C GLU A 37 -11.97 -9.31 -12.92
N ILE A 38 -10.83 -8.74 -12.48
CA ILE A 38 -10.63 -8.42 -11.06
C ILE A 38 -11.48 -7.20 -10.68
N HIS A 39 -12.62 -7.44 -10.03
CA HIS A 39 -13.52 -6.39 -9.56
C HIS A 39 -13.26 -5.97 -8.11
N HIS A 40 -12.89 -6.94 -7.26
CA HIS A 40 -12.61 -6.71 -5.85
C HIS A 40 -11.33 -5.85 -5.71
N THR A 41 -11.47 -4.72 -5.05
CA THR A 41 -10.48 -3.70 -4.72
C THR A 41 -9.28 -4.26 -3.97
N TYR A 42 -9.46 -5.07 -2.91
CA TYR A 42 -8.34 -5.77 -2.25
C TYR A 42 -7.50 -6.60 -3.24
N ALA A 43 -8.16 -7.47 -4.01
CA ALA A 43 -7.48 -8.28 -5.02
C ALA A 43 -6.81 -7.42 -6.09
N MET A 44 -7.42 -6.29 -6.46
CA MET A 44 -6.85 -5.33 -7.40
C MET A 44 -5.59 -4.67 -6.85
N ALA A 45 -5.60 -4.21 -5.59
CA ALA A 45 -4.45 -3.58 -4.94
C ALA A 45 -3.27 -4.54 -4.82
N LEU A 46 -3.52 -5.76 -4.33
CA LEU A 46 -2.51 -6.81 -4.23
C LEU A 46 -1.93 -7.19 -5.61
N THR A 47 -2.79 -7.28 -6.64
CA THR A 47 -2.36 -7.57 -8.01
C THR A 47 -1.52 -6.44 -8.59
N ALA A 48 -1.93 -5.20 -8.38
CA ALA A 48 -1.19 -4.02 -8.85
C ALA A 48 0.20 -3.97 -8.21
N TYR A 49 0.31 -4.19 -6.89
CA TYR A 49 1.61 -4.25 -6.23
C TYR A 49 2.46 -5.41 -6.74
N CYS A 50 1.87 -6.60 -6.88
CA CYS A 50 2.55 -7.78 -7.40
C CYS A 50 3.15 -7.53 -8.80
N LEU A 51 2.39 -6.89 -9.69
CA LEU A 51 2.84 -6.57 -11.04
C LEU A 51 3.88 -5.45 -11.05
N ALA A 52 3.65 -4.36 -10.30
CA ALA A 52 4.59 -3.25 -10.17
C ALA A 52 5.97 -3.72 -9.68
N ALA A 53 5.96 -4.59 -8.66
CA ALA A 53 7.16 -5.20 -8.16
C ALA A 53 7.74 -6.16 -9.20
N CYS A 54 7.04 -7.24 -9.56
CA CYS A 54 7.64 -8.40 -10.19
C CYS A 54 7.94 -8.26 -11.70
N LEU A 55 7.27 -7.36 -12.41
CA LEU A 55 7.50 -7.17 -13.83
C LEU A 55 8.84 -6.45 -14.10
N PRO A 56 9.49 -6.73 -15.24
CA PRO A 56 10.64 -5.94 -15.71
C PRO A 56 10.30 -4.45 -15.85
N GLN A 57 11.30 -3.59 -15.75
CA GLN A 57 11.13 -2.14 -15.82
C GLN A 57 10.55 -1.68 -17.17
N GLU A 58 10.86 -2.43 -18.23
CA GLU A 58 10.44 -2.20 -19.62
C GLU A 58 9.00 -2.65 -19.91
N ALA A 59 8.38 -3.42 -19.01
CA ALA A 59 7.02 -3.91 -19.18
C ALA A 59 5.99 -2.85 -18.77
N ASP A 60 4.74 -2.99 -19.23
CA ASP A 60 3.64 -2.13 -18.79
C ASP A 60 3.18 -2.48 -17.36
N ARG A 61 3.88 -1.88 -16.40
CA ARG A 61 3.59 -1.98 -14.96
C ARG A 61 2.46 -1.05 -14.50
N ARG A 62 2.06 -0.08 -15.33
CA ARG A 62 1.08 0.95 -14.99
C ARG A 62 -0.36 0.59 -15.34
N SER A 63 -0.58 -0.41 -16.20
CA SER A 63 -1.92 -0.91 -16.53
C SER A 63 -2.78 -1.22 -15.30
N ALA A 64 -2.27 -2.04 -14.38
CA ALA A 64 -2.95 -2.40 -13.14
C ALA A 64 -3.11 -1.20 -12.19
N TRP A 65 -2.09 -0.32 -12.13
CA TRP A 65 -2.14 0.91 -11.34
C TRP A 65 -3.27 1.84 -11.78
N LYS A 66 -3.45 2.07 -13.09
CA LYS A 66 -4.56 2.89 -13.60
C LYS A 66 -5.93 2.37 -13.18
N LYS A 67 -6.11 1.04 -13.18
CA LYS A 67 -7.35 0.42 -12.70
C LYS A 67 -7.51 0.55 -11.19
N LEU A 68 -6.42 0.52 -10.44
CA LEU A 68 -6.46 0.79 -9.00
C LEU A 68 -6.81 2.25 -8.71
N GLN A 69 -6.21 3.21 -9.42
CA GLN A 69 -6.49 4.65 -9.27
C GLN A 69 -7.97 4.99 -9.48
N SER A 70 -8.64 4.34 -10.44
CA SER A 70 -10.08 4.57 -10.67
C SER A 70 -10.99 4.09 -9.53
N LYS A 71 -10.46 3.28 -8.61
CA LYS A 71 -11.14 2.82 -7.39
C LYS A 71 -10.80 3.64 -6.15
N ALA A 72 -9.96 4.67 -6.28
CA ALA A 72 -9.57 5.50 -5.15
C ALA A 72 -10.77 6.24 -4.57
N ILE A 73 -10.85 6.28 -3.24
CA ILE A 73 -11.84 7.06 -2.52
C ILE A 73 -11.12 8.16 -1.76
N THR A 74 -11.58 9.40 -1.95
CA THR A 74 -11.11 10.54 -1.17
C THR A 74 -11.71 10.47 0.23
N GLY A 75 -10.83 10.29 1.22
CA GLY A 75 -11.13 10.37 2.64
C GLY A 75 -11.09 11.81 3.15
N GLU A 76 -11.00 11.95 4.47
CA GLU A 76 -10.82 13.26 5.12
C GLU A 76 -9.45 13.88 4.72
N ASN A 77 -9.35 15.21 4.76
CA ASN A 77 -8.14 15.97 4.42
C ASN A 77 -7.57 15.74 3.00
N HIS A 78 -8.40 15.32 2.05
CA HIS A 78 -7.99 14.99 0.66
C HIS A 78 -7.03 13.79 0.55
N CYS A 79 -6.97 12.95 1.59
CA CYS A 79 -6.13 11.76 1.61
C CYS A 79 -6.86 10.57 0.94
N TYR A 80 -6.12 9.63 0.37
CA TYR A 80 -6.69 8.57 -0.48
C TYR A 80 -6.71 7.21 0.22
N MET A 81 -7.81 6.49 0.03
CA MET A 81 -7.99 5.14 0.57
C MET A 81 -8.71 4.23 -0.42
N TRP A 82 -8.64 2.92 -0.18
CA TRP A 82 -9.32 1.88 -0.96
C TRP A 82 -10.09 0.94 -0.05
N THR A 83 -11.40 0.83 -0.27
CA THR A 83 -12.29 -0.03 0.51
C THR A 83 -13.38 -0.61 -0.39
N GLU A 84 -13.90 -1.79 -0.02
CA GLU A 84 -15.14 -2.34 -0.59
C GLU A 84 -16.40 -1.70 -0.01
N ASN A 85 -16.30 -1.11 1.16
CA ASN A 85 -17.45 -0.59 1.88
C ASN A 85 -17.20 0.88 2.27
N PRO A 86 -17.56 1.84 1.38
CA PRO A 86 -17.29 3.26 1.56
C PRO A 86 -18.26 3.95 2.55
N SER A 87 -18.69 3.26 3.60
CA SER A 87 -19.57 3.84 4.61
C SER A 87 -18.88 5.00 5.35
N PRO A 88 -19.62 6.01 5.85
CA PRO A 88 -19.05 7.11 6.63
C PRO A 88 -18.28 6.63 7.88
N GLU A 89 -18.71 5.51 8.47
CA GLU A 89 -18.03 4.89 9.62
C GLU A 89 -16.67 4.30 9.22
N ASN A 90 -16.61 3.58 8.09
CA ASN A 90 -15.37 3.02 7.57
C ASN A 90 -14.37 4.09 7.12
N LYS A 91 -14.85 5.26 6.69
CA LYS A 91 -13.98 6.41 6.37
C LYS A 91 -13.24 6.96 7.59
N LYS A 92 -13.84 6.86 8.77
CA LYS A 92 -13.28 7.39 10.03
C LYS A 92 -12.49 6.34 10.80
N LYS A 93 -13.02 5.12 10.88
CA LYS A 93 -12.39 4.00 11.58
C LYS A 93 -12.52 2.78 10.69
N SER A 94 -11.56 2.65 9.80
CA SER A 94 -11.54 1.58 8.80
C SER A 94 -11.32 0.20 9.43
N ASP A 95 -11.83 -0.81 8.74
CA ASP A 95 -11.57 -2.22 9.05
C ASP A 95 -10.15 -2.63 8.60
N ALA A 96 -9.68 -3.78 9.10
CA ALA A 96 -8.34 -4.29 8.79
C ALA A 96 -8.10 -4.43 7.28
N ILE A 97 -9.12 -4.89 6.53
CA ILE A 97 -8.98 -5.13 5.09
C ILE A 97 -8.82 -3.82 4.30
N THR A 98 -9.46 -2.72 4.72
CA THR A 98 -9.29 -1.40 4.10
C THR A 98 -7.88 -0.87 4.35
N VAL A 99 -7.34 -1.03 5.56
CA VAL A 99 -5.95 -0.66 5.88
C VAL A 99 -4.98 -1.46 5.02
N GLU A 100 -5.12 -2.78 4.97
CA GLU A 100 -4.25 -3.66 4.18
C GLU A 100 -4.34 -3.35 2.67
N THR A 101 -5.55 -3.13 2.14
CA THR A 101 -5.77 -2.74 0.74
C THR A 101 -5.06 -1.44 0.42
N THR A 102 -5.19 -0.45 1.30
CA THR A 102 -4.58 0.88 1.11
C THR A 102 -3.06 0.82 1.26
N ALA A 103 -2.54 -0.04 2.12
CA ALA A 103 -1.10 -0.31 2.23
C ALA A 103 -0.53 -0.91 0.94
N TYR A 104 -1.21 -1.87 0.31
CA TYR A 104 -0.81 -2.37 -1.02
C TYR A 104 -0.85 -1.28 -2.09
N ALA A 105 -1.82 -0.36 -2.03
CA ALA A 105 -1.88 0.77 -2.95
C ALA A 105 -0.68 1.71 -2.77
N LEU A 106 -0.28 2.00 -1.52
CA LEU A 106 0.92 2.79 -1.22
C LEU A 106 2.19 2.11 -1.75
N LEU A 107 2.38 0.81 -1.46
CA LEU A 107 3.51 0.04 -1.97
C LEU A 107 3.57 0.03 -3.50
N THR A 108 2.41 -0.05 -4.16
CA THR A 108 2.32 0.06 -5.63
C THR A 108 2.79 1.44 -6.10
N ALA A 109 2.30 2.51 -5.48
CA ALA A 109 2.67 3.88 -5.84
C ALA A 109 4.17 4.13 -5.65
N VAL A 110 4.76 3.66 -4.55
CA VAL A 110 6.20 3.80 -4.25
C VAL A 110 7.08 2.99 -5.22
N GLU A 111 6.64 1.79 -5.62
CA GLU A 111 7.35 0.97 -6.60
C GLU A 111 7.31 1.58 -8.02
N LEU A 112 6.24 2.31 -8.35
CA LEU A 112 6.04 3.00 -9.63
C LEU A 112 6.50 4.46 -9.64
N GLU A 113 7.03 4.95 -8.52
CA GLU A 113 7.49 6.34 -8.35
C GLU A 113 6.37 7.39 -8.53
N GLU A 114 5.14 7.03 -8.17
CA GLU A 114 3.95 7.88 -8.23
C GLU A 114 3.82 8.71 -6.95
N TYR A 115 4.81 9.58 -6.68
CA TYR A 115 5.00 10.22 -5.37
C TYR A 115 3.83 11.10 -4.91
N GLU A 116 3.18 11.84 -5.83
CA GLU A 116 1.99 12.66 -5.49
C GLU A 116 0.82 11.81 -4.99
N TRP A 117 0.69 10.59 -5.53
CA TRP A 117 -0.29 9.63 -5.02
C TRP A 117 0.20 9.07 -3.69
N ALA A 118 1.45 8.61 -3.62
CA ALA A 118 2.02 8.03 -2.41
C ALA A 118 1.84 8.93 -1.18
N GLU A 119 2.05 10.25 -1.31
CA GLU A 119 1.83 11.22 -0.24
C GLU A 119 0.39 11.23 0.28
N LYS A 120 -0.60 11.26 -0.62
CA LYS A 120 -2.02 11.26 -0.23
C LYS A 120 -2.45 9.95 0.41
N ILE A 121 -1.83 8.84 0.02
CA ILE A 121 -2.13 7.51 0.59
C ILE A 121 -1.47 7.37 1.97
N ALA A 122 -0.20 7.78 2.10
CA ALA A 122 0.53 7.80 3.36
C ALA A 122 -0.16 8.69 4.39
N CYS A 123 -0.62 9.88 3.97
CA CYS A 123 -1.46 10.74 4.81
C CYS A 123 -2.62 9.94 5.41
N TRP A 124 -3.38 9.20 4.62
CA TRP A 124 -4.53 8.46 5.14
C TRP A 124 -4.09 7.36 6.11
N LEU A 125 -3.06 6.57 5.78
CA LEU A 125 -2.58 5.48 6.63
C LEU A 125 -2.07 5.94 8.00
N THR A 126 -1.40 7.10 8.08
CA THR A 126 -0.95 7.67 9.36
C THR A 126 -2.12 8.07 10.27
N THR A 127 -3.28 8.44 9.70
CA THR A 127 -4.48 8.74 10.51
C THR A 127 -5.14 7.50 11.11
N GLN A 128 -4.84 6.30 10.60
CA GLN A 128 -5.48 5.05 11.03
C GLN A 128 -4.69 4.30 12.12
N GLU A 129 -3.46 4.73 12.40
CA GLU A 129 -2.61 4.16 13.45
C GLU A 129 -3.27 4.35 14.84
N ASN A 130 -3.23 3.30 15.65
CA ASN A 130 -3.73 3.33 17.02
C ASN A 130 -2.66 3.86 17.99
N TYR A 131 -3.06 4.22 19.21
CA TYR A 131 -2.15 4.78 20.23
C TYR A 131 -0.98 3.83 20.63
N HIS A 132 -1.05 2.55 20.30
CA HIS A 132 -0.02 1.56 20.57
C HIS A 132 0.94 1.33 19.39
N GLY A 133 0.84 2.12 18.32
CA GLY A 133 1.71 2.00 17.14
C GLY A 133 1.35 0.84 16.20
N GLY A 134 0.07 0.41 16.21
CA GLY A 134 -0.42 -0.65 15.36
C GLY A 134 -1.77 -0.33 14.72
N TYR A 135 -2.35 -1.29 14.02
CA TYR A 135 -3.63 -1.15 13.33
C TYR A 135 -4.69 -2.07 13.96
N LYS A 136 -5.59 -2.68 13.17
CA LYS A 136 -6.71 -3.48 13.68
C LYS A 136 -6.36 -4.94 13.92
N SER A 137 -5.46 -5.50 13.11
CA SER A 137 -5.01 -6.89 13.18
C SER A 137 -3.49 -6.98 13.00
N THR A 138 -2.96 -8.19 12.83
CA THR A 138 -1.52 -8.36 12.58
C THR A 138 -1.15 -8.12 11.13
N GLN A 139 -1.98 -8.55 10.17
CA GLN A 139 -1.66 -8.45 8.74
C GLN A 139 -1.64 -7.00 8.25
N ASP A 140 -2.73 -6.26 8.49
CA ASP A 140 -2.81 -4.84 8.19
C ASP A 140 -1.72 -4.03 8.88
N THR A 141 -1.35 -4.37 10.12
CA THR A 141 -0.24 -3.71 10.81
C THR A 141 1.08 -3.94 10.09
N VAL A 142 1.44 -5.18 9.76
CA VAL A 142 2.69 -5.47 9.04
C VAL A 142 2.72 -4.77 7.69
N MET A 143 1.62 -4.83 6.94
CA MET A 143 1.56 -4.23 5.60
C MET A 143 1.61 -2.70 5.64
N ALA A 144 0.89 -2.05 6.56
CA ALA A 144 0.90 -0.60 6.70
C ALA A 144 2.27 -0.09 7.14
N LEU A 145 2.92 -0.76 8.10
CA LEU A 145 4.27 -0.40 8.53
C LEU A 145 5.30 -0.60 7.42
N GLU A 146 5.21 -1.70 6.65
CA GLU A 146 6.06 -1.92 5.48
C GLU A 146 5.86 -0.79 4.45
N ALA A 147 4.60 -0.48 4.12
CA ALA A 147 4.28 0.53 3.13
C ALA A 147 4.75 1.94 3.52
N LEU A 148 4.52 2.35 4.77
CA LEU A 148 4.98 3.64 5.28
C LEU A 148 6.50 3.70 5.36
N SER A 149 7.17 2.62 5.77
CA SER A 149 8.64 2.56 5.81
C SER A 149 9.25 2.72 4.42
N GLU A 150 8.74 1.99 3.43
CA GLU A 150 9.21 2.10 2.04
C GLU A 150 8.93 3.50 1.46
N TYR A 151 7.80 4.11 1.79
CA TYR A 151 7.48 5.48 1.41
C TYR A 151 8.49 6.48 1.97
N GLU A 152 8.76 6.44 3.29
CA GLU A 152 9.71 7.33 3.96
C GLU A 152 11.15 7.13 3.44
N LEU A 153 11.56 5.89 3.16
CA LEU A 153 12.89 5.61 2.59
C LEU A 153 13.08 6.18 1.18
N LYS A 154 12.00 6.28 0.40
CA LYS A 154 12.03 6.84 -0.96
C LYS A 154 11.78 8.34 -1.01
N GLN A 155 11.10 8.90 0.00
CA GLN A 155 10.91 10.34 0.12
C GLN A 155 12.24 10.97 0.56
N SER A 156 12.85 11.78 -0.30
CA SER A 156 14.13 12.43 -0.02
C SER A 156 14.00 13.48 1.10
N SER A 157 14.89 13.38 2.09
CA SER A 157 15.24 14.37 3.12
C SER A 157 14.11 15.33 3.54
N THR A 158 13.40 14.97 4.60
CA THR A 158 12.55 15.92 5.32
C THR A 158 13.43 17.03 5.90
N SER A 159 13.14 18.28 5.59
CA SER A 159 13.72 19.43 6.29
C SER A 159 13.35 19.34 7.77
N ASP A 160 14.21 19.83 8.67
CA ASP A 160 13.94 19.85 10.12
C ASP A 160 12.52 20.34 10.42
N ALA A 161 11.65 19.42 10.86
CA ALA A 161 10.27 19.71 11.16
C ALA A 161 10.16 20.38 12.54
N ASN A 162 10.27 21.70 12.59
CA ASN A 162 10.10 22.47 13.81
C ASN A 162 8.62 22.74 14.11
N MET A 163 8.01 21.89 14.95
CA MET A 163 6.60 22.02 15.36
C MET A 163 6.47 22.50 16.81
N LYS A 164 5.64 23.53 17.05
CA LYS A 164 5.27 23.99 18.40
C LYS A 164 3.80 23.66 18.68
N ALA A 165 3.56 22.65 19.52
CA ALA A 165 2.22 22.30 19.99
C ALA A 165 1.94 22.89 21.39
N THR A 166 0.74 23.41 21.62
CA THR A 166 0.30 23.89 22.94
C THR A 166 -0.99 23.16 23.33
N LEU A 167 -0.95 22.38 24.41
CA LEU A 167 -2.11 21.67 24.95
C LEU A 167 -2.69 22.46 26.15
N ARG A 168 -4.01 22.65 26.18
CA ARG A 168 -4.73 23.21 27.33
C ARG A 168 -5.85 22.27 27.74
N VAL A 169 -5.87 21.89 29.01
CA VAL A 169 -6.93 21.04 29.59
C VAL A 169 -7.60 21.81 30.72
N PRO A 170 -8.91 22.11 30.66
CA PRO A 170 -9.60 22.71 31.78
C PRO A 170 -9.67 21.73 32.96
N GLY A 171 -9.31 22.20 34.15
CA GLY A 171 -9.37 21.41 35.38
C GLY A 171 -10.81 21.07 35.79
N LYS A 172 -10.96 20.07 36.66
CA LYS A 172 -12.26 19.68 37.21
C LYS A 172 -12.79 20.84 38.06
N SER A 173 -13.94 21.39 37.70
CA SER A 173 -14.67 22.33 38.57
C SER A 173 -15.13 21.59 39.82
N GLU A 174 -14.75 22.11 40.99
CA GLU A 174 -15.21 21.62 42.31
C GLU A 174 -16.73 21.73 42.48
#